data_AF-A0A552D4I6-F1
#
_entry.id   AF-A0A552D4I6-F1
#
_cell.length_a   1.000
_cell.length_b   1.000
_cell.length_c   1.000
_cell.angle_alpha   90.00
_cell.angle_beta   90.00
_cell.angle_gamma   90.00
#
_symmetry.space_group_name_H-M   'P 1'
#
loop_
_entity.id
_entity.type
_entity.pdbx_description
1 polymer ?
#
loop_
_entity_poly.entity_id
_entity_poly.type
_entity_poly.pdbx_seq_one_letter_code
_entity_poly.pdbx_strand_id
1 'polypeptide(L)'
;MDDKIRPNQPEKLEKSPNKAQFFRWGGTEAASERTNPMGTDLTVTYPLAQVEMGKTVWLVGFQGTGGINRLLGMGLNPGIQLQVISSQPRGSVLIGIQDNRIGIGAEMAEKILVSDIQPKKLEPKKDLTEVRTFLREIPIGKAGKVVGYDRSLRGYKGKLLSMGLTPGTEFTVIRVAPLGDPVEIRVRGFHLSLRKQEADTLIVEEIDPKS
;
A
#
# COMPACT_ATOMS: atom_id res chain seq x y z
N MET A 1 -4.45 -37.97 53.97
CA MET A 1 -5.02 -38.01 52.61
C MET A 1 -6.35 -37.31 52.74
N ASP A 2 -6.58 -36.16 52.12
CA ASP A 2 -7.96 -35.66 52.02
C ASP A 2 -8.19 -34.93 50.71
N ASP A 3 -9.34 -35.29 50.17
CA ASP A 3 -9.76 -35.22 48.79
C ASP A 3 -10.30 -33.85 48.39
N LYS A 4 -10.36 -33.69 47.07
CA LYS A 4 -11.08 -32.64 46.33
C LYS A 4 -12.52 -32.53 46.87
N ILE A 5 -13.12 -31.34 46.95
CA ILE A 5 -14.00 -30.77 45.92
C ILE A 5 -14.52 -29.42 46.48
N ARG A 6 -14.46 -28.33 45.69
CA ARG A 6 -15.30 -27.14 45.90
C ARG A 6 -16.16 -26.92 44.65
N PRO A 7 -17.50 -26.83 44.77
CA PRO A 7 -18.37 -26.39 43.69
C PRO A 7 -18.52 -24.86 43.66
N ASN A 8 -19.02 -24.44 42.49
CA ASN A 8 -19.18 -23.10 41.97
C ASN A 8 -20.32 -22.30 42.65
N GLN A 9 -20.11 -20.97 42.82
CA GLN A 9 -21.00 -19.78 42.72
C GLN A 9 -22.52 -19.88 43.00
N PRO A 10 -23.24 -18.80 43.45
CA PRO A 10 -23.11 -17.42 42.91
C PRO A 10 -23.40 -16.25 43.88
N GLU A 11 -22.95 -15.03 43.55
CA GLU A 11 -23.45 -13.81 44.21
C GLU A 11 -23.78 -12.69 43.21
N LYS A 12 -24.93 -12.05 43.47
CA LYS A 12 -25.67 -11.09 42.66
C LYS A 12 -25.18 -9.65 42.84
N LEU A 13 -25.58 -8.84 41.84
CA LEU A 13 -25.74 -7.39 41.77
C LEU A 13 -25.78 -6.61 43.10
N GLU A 14 -25.08 -5.47 43.14
CA GLU A 14 -25.70 -4.20 43.58
C GLU A 14 -25.08 -2.95 42.92
N LYS A 15 -25.79 -1.84 43.05
CA LYS A 15 -25.90 -0.68 42.14
C LYS A 15 -24.98 0.49 42.50
N SER A 16 -24.92 1.42 41.53
CA SER A 16 -24.32 2.77 41.47
C SER A 16 -24.56 3.71 42.66
N PRO A 17 -23.87 4.87 42.72
CA PRO A 17 -24.45 6.13 42.16
C PRO A 17 -23.39 7.01 41.44
N ASN A 18 -23.61 7.64 40.28
CA ASN A 18 -24.51 8.74 39.87
C ASN A 18 -24.09 10.17 40.30
N LYS A 19 -23.66 10.98 39.32
CA LYS A 19 -23.91 12.44 39.08
C LYS A 19 -22.88 12.94 38.04
N ALA A 20 -23.18 13.77 37.05
CA ALA A 20 -24.24 14.76 36.83
C ALA A 20 -24.53 14.83 35.31
N GLN A 21 -25.79 14.90 34.86
CA GLN A 21 -26.52 16.11 34.38
C GLN A 21 -25.69 16.91 33.35
N PHE A 22 -26.16 17.19 32.13
CA PHE A 22 -27.05 18.33 31.83
C PHE A 22 -27.83 18.16 30.50
N PHE A 23 -29.08 18.64 30.54
CA PHE A 23 -30.05 18.92 29.47
C PHE A 23 -29.51 19.85 28.36
N ARG A 24 -30.00 19.78 27.10
CA ARG A 24 -31.20 20.50 26.59
C ARG A 24 -31.35 20.40 25.05
N TRP A 25 -32.58 20.05 24.63
CA TRP A 25 -33.39 20.51 23.49
C TRP A 25 -32.76 21.31 22.31
N GLY A 26 -32.97 20.77 21.10
CA GLY A 26 -33.38 21.40 19.82
C GLY A 26 -32.87 22.79 19.41
N GLY A 27 -32.43 22.91 18.16
CA GLY A 27 -32.29 24.21 17.49
C GLY A 27 -31.40 24.17 16.24
N THR A 28 -31.94 24.75 15.18
CA THR A 28 -31.44 24.93 13.81
C THR A 28 -30.18 25.81 13.68
N GLU A 29 -29.49 25.62 12.54
CA GLU A 29 -28.65 26.58 11.80
C GLU A 29 -27.54 27.34 12.54
N ALA A 30 -26.28 27.11 12.13
CA ALA A 30 -25.41 28.13 11.53
C ALA A 30 -23.97 27.65 11.44
N ALA A 31 -23.31 28.17 10.41
CA ALA A 31 -21.99 27.83 9.93
C ALA A 31 -20.82 28.34 10.79
N SER A 32 -19.63 28.01 10.30
CA SER A 32 -18.30 28.60 10.51
C SER A 32 -17.39 28.00 11.59
N GLU A 33 -16.52 27.12 11.08
CA GLU A 33 -15.06 27.33 10.98
C GLU A 33 -14.30 27.78 12.23
N ARG A 34 -13.44 26.87 12.72
CA ARG A 34 -12.07 27.14 13.17
C ARG A 34 -11.21 25.91 12.80
N THR A 35 -10.62 25.89 11.61
CA THR A 35 -9.20 26.19 11.29
C THR A 35 -8.16 25.36 12.06
N ASN A 36 -7.47 24.43 11.36
CA ASN A 36 -6.01 24.48 11.13
C ASN A 36 -5.60 23.46 10.02
N PRO A 37 -4.37 23.48 9.47
CA PRO A 37 -4.10 23.68 8.05
C PRO A 37 -3.51 22.40 7.39
N MET A 38 -3.05 22.54 6.14
CA MET A 38 -2.27 21.58 5.34
C MET A 38 -3.11 20.68 4.44
N GLY A 39 -3.01 20.92 3.12
CA GLY A 39 -3.76 20.19 2.10
C GLY A 39 -3.42 18.71 2.03
N THR A 40 -4.40 17.91 1.58
CA THR A 40 -4.24 16.80 0.62
C THR A 40 -5.62 16.18 0.35
N ASP A 41 -5.85 15.83 -0.91
CA ASP A 41 -7.02 15.17 -1.50
C ASP A 41 -7.42 13.89 -0.72
N LEU A 42 -8.43 13.97 0.16
CA LEU A 42 -8.85 12.87 1.02
C LEU A 42 -9.77 11.90 0.26
N THR A 43 -9.22 10.82 -0.27
CA THR A 43 -10.02 9.65 -0.69
C THR A 43 -10.67 9.04 0.56
N VAL A 44 -11.98 9.24 0.74
CA VAL A 44 -12.72 8.63 1.84
C VAL A 44 -12.81 7.12 1.60
N THR A 45 -12.33 6.31 2.55
CA THR A 45 -12.38 4.85 2.50
C THR A 45 -13.31 4.32 3.57
N TYR A 46 -14.04 3.25 3.26
CA TYR A 46 -15.02 2.66 4.16
C TYR A 46 -15.18 1.14 3.90
N PRO A 47 -15.71 0.35 4.85
CA PRO A 47 -15.85 -1.09 4.68
C PRO A 47 -16.83 -1.48 3.57
N LEU A 48 -16.51 -2.56 2.85
CA LEU A 48 -17.37 -3.15 1.81
C LEU A 48 -18.76 -3.52 2.35
N ALA A 49 -18.87 -3.89 3.63
CA ALA A 49 -20.14 -4.20 4.30
C ALA A 49 -21.12 -3.00 4.33
N GLN A 50 -20.62 -1.77 4.25
CA GLN A 50 -21.43 -0.54 4.30
C GLN A 50 -21.87 -0.07 2.91
N VAL A 51 -21.46 -0.76 1.85
CA VAL A 51 -21.81 -0.40 0.47
C VAL A 51 -23.25 -0.81 0.17
N GLU A 52 -24.01 0.12 -0.41
CA GLU A 52 -25.37 -0.15 -0.89
C GLU A 52 -25.36 -1.06 -2.12
N MET A 53 -26.39 -1.90 -2.22
CA MET A 53 -26.58 -2.80 -3.35
C MET A 53 -26.65 -2.04 -4.68
N GLY A 54 -26.06 -2.61 -5.73
CA GLY A 54 -26.00 -2.04 -7.07
C GLY A 54 -24.89 -1.01 -7.27
N LYS A 55 -24.25 -0.53 -6.18
CA LYS A 55 -23.13 0.40 -6.29
C LYS A 55 -21.87 -0.31 -6.74
N THR A 56 -21.06 0.42 -7.48
CA THR A 56 -19.77 -0.04 -7.95
C THR A 56 -18.68 0.79 -7.30
N VAL A 57 -17.79 0.12 -6.58
CA VAL A 57 -16.79 0.72 -5.71
C VAL A 57 -15.41 0.15 -6.02
N TRP A 58 -14.36 0.82 -5.58
CA TRP A 58 -13.00 0.39 -5.82
C TRP A 58 -12.39 -0.24 -4.58
N LEU A 59 -11.75 -1.40 -4.74
CA LEU A 59 -11.00 -2.03 -3.66
C LEU A 59 -9.76 -1.20 -3.33
N VAL A 60 -9.68 -0.63 -2.13
CA VAL A 60 -8.52 0.15 -1.68
C VAL A 60 -7.52 -0.74 -0.95
N GLY A 61 -8.01 -1.73 -0.20
CA GLY A 61 -7.13 -2.60 0.56
C GLY A 61 -7.88 -3.48 1.56
N PHE A 62 -7.11 -4.05 2.48
CA PHE A 62 -7.64 -4.93 3.52
C PHE A 62 -7.09 -4.52 4.89
N GLN A 63 -7.89 -4.66 5.93
CA GLN A 63 -7.51 -4.44 7.32
C GLN A 63 -7.52 -5.76 8.10
N GLY A 64 -6.49 -5.99 8.93
CA GLY A 64 -6.35 -7.21 9.75
C GLY A 64 -5.43 -8.27 9.17
N THR A 65 -5.34 -9.44 9.82
CA THR A 65 -4.30 -10.46 9.55
C THR A 65 -4.82 -11.81 9.05
N GLY A 66 -6.14 -11.97 8.87
CA GLY A 66 -6.76 -13.26 8.53
C GLY A 66 -7.40 -13.31 7.14
N GLY A 67 -7.19 -14.38 6.37
CA GLY A 67 -7.90 -14.68 5.13
C GLY A 67 -7.52 -13.87 3.89
N ILE A 68 -6.76 -12.78 4.05
CA ILE A 68 -6.40 -11.84 2.98
C ILE A 68 -5.56 -12.49 1.88
N ASN A 69 -4.60 -13.36 2.22
CA ASN A 69 -3.77 -14.06 1.23
C ASN A 69 -4.60 -14.89 0.23
N ARG A 70 -5.73 -15.45 0.69
CA ARG A 70 -6.65 -16.19 -0.18
C ARG A 70 -7.39 -15.25 -1.13
N LEU A 71 -7.84 -14.09 -0.64
CA LEU A 71 -8.52 -13.09 -1.47
C LEU A 71 -7.58 -12.52 -2.55
N LEU A 72 -6.34 -12.18 -2.16
CA LEU A 72 -5.30 -11.76 -3.11
C LEU A 72 -5.05 -12.84 -4.18
N GLY A 73 -4.98 -14.12 -3.76
CA GLY A 73 -4.86 -15.27 -4.67
C GLY A 73 -6.08 -15.51 -5.57
N MET A 74 -7.26 -15.00 -5.21
CA MET A 74 -8.48 -15.04 -6.03
C MET A 74 -8.60 -13.82 -6.96
N GLY A 75 -7.58 -12.97 -7.02
CA GLY A 75 -7.55 -11.79 -7.88
C GLY A 75 -8.18 -10.53 -7.27
N LEU A 76 -8.55 -10.56 -5.98
CA LEU A 76 -9.02 -9.38 -5.25
C LEU A 76 -7.83 -8.48 -4.90
N ASN A 77 -7.29 -7.80 -5.90
CA ASN A 77 -6.16 -6.90 -5.74
C ASN A 77 -6.63 -5.45 -5.57
N PRO A 78 -6.01 -4.65 -4.69
CA PRO A 78 -6.29 -3.21 -4.63
C PRO A 78 -6.23 -2.54 -6.00
N GLY A 79 -7.18 -1.64 -6.26
CA GLY A 79 -7.36 -0.94 -7.54
C GLY A 79 -8.35 -1.62 -8.50
N ILE A 80 -8.91 -2.78 -8.16
CA ILE A 80 -10.01 -3.36 -8.95
C ILE A 80 -11.35 -2.71 -8.62
N GLN A 81 -12.23 -2.71 -9.61
CA GLN A 81 -13.61 -2.29 -9.48
C GLN A 81 -14.48 -3.49 -9.07
N LEU A 82 -15.30 -3.30 -8.03
CA LEU A 82 -16.19 -4.29 -7.44
C LEU A 82 -17.63 -3.79 -7.54
N GLN A 83 -18.53 -4.59 -8.08
CA GLN A 83 -19.96 -4.32 -8.01
C GLN A 83 -20.56 -5.04 -6.81
N VAL A 84 -21.26 -4.34 -5.94
CA VAL A 84 -21.99 -5.00 -4.85
C VAL A 84 -23.33 -5.49 -5.39
N ILE A 85 -23.46 -6.80 -5.53
CA ILE A 85 -24.69 -7.43 -6.02
C ILE A 85 -25.69 -7.57 -4.88
N SER A 86 -25.21 -7.91 -3.68
CA SER A 86 -26.04 -8.02 -2.48
C SER A 86 -25.21 -7.80 -1.23
N SER A 87 -25.62 -6.90 -0.34
CA SER A 87 -25.03 -6.70 0.98
C SER A 87 -26.11 -6.88 2.03
N GLN A 88 -25.96 -7.90 2.88
CA GLN A 88 -26.85 -8.12 4.02
C GLN A 88 -26.08 -7.76 5.30
N PRO A 89 -26.63 -6.94 6.22
CA PRO A 89 -25.90 -6.42 7.39
C PRO A 89 -25.34 -7.47 8.36
N ARG A 90 -25.80 -8.72 8.28
CA ARG A 90 -25.35 -9.85 9.12
C ARG A 90 -25.04 -11.10 8.29
N GLY A 91 -24.99 -10.97 6.98
CA GLY A 91 -24.90 -12.08 6.03
C GLY A 91 -23.66 -11.97 5.15
N SER A 92 -23.50 -12.90 4.23
CA SER A 92 -22.48 -12.80 3.21
C SER A 92 -22.81 -11.69 2.20
N VAL A 93 -21.80 -10.94 1.79
CA VAL A 93 -21.87 -9.95 0.72
C VAL A 93 -21.51 -10.62 -0.59
N LEU A 94 -22.35 -10.50 -1.61
CA LEU A 94 -22.07 -10.99 -2.95
C LEU A 94 -21.50 -9.85 -3.79
N ILE A 95 -20.25 -10.03 -4.24
CA ILE A 95 -19.57 -9.07 -5.10
C ILE A 95 -19.42 -9.64 -6.52
N GLY A 96 -19.58 -8.78 -7.52
CA GLY A 96 -19.24 -9.01 -8.90
C GLY A 96 -17.85 -8.43 -9.20
N ILE A 97 -16.99 -9.25 -9.80
CA ILE A 97 -15.68 -8.85 -10.34
C ILE A 97 -15.67 -9.29 -11.79
N GLN A 98 -15.75 -8.34 -12.73
CA GLN A 98 -15.90 -8.66 -14.15
C GLN A 98 -17.09 -9.62 -14.37
N ASP A 99 -16.84 -10.85 -14.82
CA ASP A 99 -17.86 -11.89 -15.07
C ASP A 99 -18.07 -12.86 -13.88
N ASN A 100 -17.29 -12.73 -12.80
CA ASN A 100 -17.30 -13.64 -11.67
C ASN A 100 -18.07 -13.08 -10.47
N ARG A 101 -18.85 -13.93 -9.80
CA ARG A 101 -19.58 -13.61 -8.57
C ARG A 101 -18.95 -14.32 -7.39
N ILE A 102 -18.55 -13.57 -6.37
CA ILE A 102 -17.88 -14.10 -5.17
C ILE A 102 -18.70 -13.75 -3.92
N GLY A 103 -18.97 -14.76 -3.10
CA GLY A 103 -19.53 -14.58 -1.77
C GLY A 103 -18.42 -14.29 -0.75
N ILE A 104 -18.56 -13.17 -0.03
CA ILE A 104 -17.67 -12.71 1.01
C ILE A 104 -18.41 -12.78 2.34
N GLY A 105 -17.89 -13.50 3.33
CA GLY A 105 -18.50 -13.54 4.66
C GLY A 105 -18.54 -12.17 5.34
N ALA A 106 -19.48 -11.95 6.25
CA ALA A 106 -19.66 -10.67 6.95
C ALA A 106 -18.35 -10.14 7.57
N GLU A 107 -17.62 -10.98 8.31
CA GLU A 107 -16.34 -10.60 8.93
C GLU A 107 -15.26 -10.20 7.92
N MET A 108 -15.34 -10.74 6.70
CA MET A 108 -14.40 -10.40 5.64
C MET A 108 -14.83 -9.10 4.96
N ALA A 109 -16.12 -8.86 4.77
CA ALA A 109 -16.62 -7.62 4.21
C ALA A 109 -16.30 -6.39 5.09
N GLU A 110 -16.24 -6.56 6.42
CA GLU A 110 -15.80 -5.52 7.35
C GLU A 110 -14.29 -5.19 7.22
N LYS A 111 -13.50 -6.14 6.73
CA LYS A 111 -12.04 -6.00 6.58
C LYS A 111 -11.65 -5.47 5.21
N ILE A 112 -12.56 -5.48 4.25
CA ILE A 112 -12.30 -5.02 2.88
C ILE A 112 -12.61 -3.53 2.83
N LEU A 113 -11.59 -2.72 2.55
CA LEU A 113 -11.72 -1.27 2.44
C LEU A 113 -11.98 -0.89 0.98
N VAL A 114 -13.02 -0.10 0.76
CA VAL A 114 -13.43 0.39 -0.56
C VAL A 114 -13.58 1.91 -0.60
N SER A 115 -13.65 2.47 -1.81
CA SER A 115 -13.97 3.88 -2.04
C SER A 115 -14.86 4.04 -3.27
N ASP A 116 -15.71 5.06 -3.25
CA ASP A 116 -16.56 5.45 -4.40
C ASP A 116 -15.76 6.12 -5.51
N ILE A 117 -14.64 6.74 -5.14
CA ILE A 117 -13.73 7.38 -6.08
C ILE A 117 -12.70 6.33 -6.43
N GLN A 118 -12.38 6.18 -7.72
CA GLN A 118 -11.23 5.39 -8.12
C GLN A 118 -10.08 5.86 -7.25
N PRO A 119 -9.49 5.02 -6.38
CA PRO A 119 -8.33 5.45 -5.65
C PRO A 119 -7.39 5.89 -6.76
N LYS A 120 -7.11 7.20 -6.83
CA LYS A 120 -5.92 7.71 -7.49
C LYS A 120 -4.87 6.89 -6.80
N LYS A 121 -4.50 5.78 -7.44
CA LYS A 121 -3.73 4.67 -6.87
C LYS A 121 -2.85 5.33 -5.87
N LEU A 122 -3.11 5.14 -4.57
CA LEU A 122 -2.28 5.73 -3.51
C LEU A 122 -0.90 5.38 -3.99
N GLU A 123 -0.21 6.35 -4.59
CA GLU A 123 1.03 6.08 -5.27
C GLU A 123 1.83 5.51 -4.12
N PRO A 124 2.28 4.24 -4.19
CA PRO A 124 2.98 3.64 -3.07
C PRO A 124 4.12 4.59 -2.80
N LYS A 125 4.00 5.41 -1.73
CA LYS A 125 4.68 6.71 -1.55
C LYS A 125 5.44 7.16 -2.79
N LYS A 126 4.93 8.06 -3.64
CA LYS A 126 5.67 8.86 -4.65
C LYS A 126 7.21 8.67 -4.70
N ASP A 127 7.64 7.46 -5.03
CA ASP A 127 9.00 6.96 -4.97
C ASP A 127 8.95 5.82 -6.00
N LEU A 128 9.58 6.07 -7.15
CA LEU A 128 10.23 5.06 -8.01
C LEU A 128 9.41 4.29 -9.06
N THR A 129 8.15 4.64 -9.40
CA THR A 129 7.38 3.78 -10.36
C THR A 129 7.10 4.28 -11.78
N GLU A 130 7.50 5.48 -12.21
CA GLU A 130 7.34 5.87 -13.63
C GLU A 130 8.60 6.30 -14.38
N VAL A 131 9.74 6.38 -13.69
CA VAL A 131 11.03 6.58 -14.34
C VAL A 131 11.82 5.29 -14.21
N ARG A 132 11.54 4.34 -15.10
CA ARG A 132 12.46 3.22 -15.36
C ARG A 132 13.59 3.73 -16.26
N THR A 133 14.35 4.73 -15.79
CA THR A 133 15.56 5.10 -16.51
C THR A 133 16.53 3.95 -16.29
N PHE A 134 16.90 3.28 -17.37
CA PHE A 134 17.96 2.29 -17.31
C PHE A 134 19.30 3.00 -17.20
N LEU A 135 20.27 2.36 -16.55
CA LEU A 135 21.60 2.95 -16.39
C LEU A 135 22.25 3.34 -17.73
N ARG A 136 21.99 2.57 -18.79
CA ARG A 136 22.50 2.82 -20.16
C ARG A 136 21.85 4.02 -20.87
N GLU A 137 20.72 4.50 -20.37
CA GLU A 137 19.97 5.62 -20.96
C GLU A 137 20.41 6.97 -20.38
N ILE A 138 21.16 6.96 -19.28
CA ILE A 138 21.78 8.16 -18.73
C ILE A 138 22.96 8.55 -19.63
N PRO A 139 23.00 9.80 -20.13
CA PRO A 139 24.11 10.27 -20.96
C PRO A 139 25.46 10.18 -20.24
N ILE A 140 26.50 9.92 -21.01
CA ILE A 140 27.88 9.93 -20.52
C ILE A 140 28.20 11.30 -19.91
N GLY A 141 28.83 11.30 -18.73
CA GLY A 141 29.17 12.50 -17.97
C GLY A 141 28.06 13.00 -17.04
N LYS A 142 26.83 12.46 -17.14
CA LYS A 142 25.76 12.79 -16.18
C LYS A 142 25.85 11.94 -14.92
N ALA A 143 25.33 12.52 -13.83
CA ALA A 143 25.20 11.87 -12.55
C ALA A 143 23.83 11.21 -12.43
N GLY A 144 23.77 10.13 -11.67
CA GLY A 144 22.52 9.46 -11.32
C GLY A 144 22.56 8.94 -9.89
N LYS A 145 21.39 8.58 -9.39
CA LYS A 145 21.23 7.95 -8.07
C LYS A 145 20.56 6.59 -8.24
N VAL A 146 21.08 5.59 -7.54
CA VAL A 146 20.41 4.29 -7.44
C VAL A 146 19.14 4.46 -6.64
N VAL A 147 18.04 4.07 -7.26
CA VAL A 147 16.70 4.20 -6.74
C VAL A 147 16.24 2.86 -6.17
N GLY A 148 16.56 1.77 -6.85
CA GLY A 148 16.14 0.44 -6.44
C GLY A 148 16.62 -0.65 -7.38
N TYR A 149 15.93 -1.79 -7.34
CA TYR A 149 16.24 -2.93 -8.17
C TYR A 149 14.95 -3.50 -8.76
N ASP A 150 15.02 -3.95 -10.00
CA ASP A 150 13.93 -4.71 -10.61
C ASP A 150 13.73 -6.04 -9.85
N ARG A 151 12.47 -6.33 -9.48
CA ARG A 151 12.12 -7.54 -8.73
C ARG A 151 12.14 -8.80 -9.59
N SER A 152 12.12 -8.67 -10.91
CA SER A 152 12.13 -9.78 -11.87
C SER A 152 13.52 -10.42 -12.01
N LEU A 153 14.61 -9.69 -11.75
CA LEU A 153 15.99 -10.13 -11.94
C LEU A 153 16.70 -10.47 -10.61
N ARG A 154 16.11 -11.40 -9.84
CA ARG A 154 16.56 -11.80 -8.49
C ARG A 154 18.04 -12.22 -8.38
N GLY A 155 18.64 -12.74 -9.46
CA GLY A 155 20.00 -13.27 -9.47
C GLY A 155 21.11 -12.22 -9.29
N TYR A 156 20.91 -10.99 -9.79
CA TYR A 156 21.95 -9.96 -9.80
C TYR A 156 21.92 -9.04 -8.58
N LYS A 157 20.78 -8.98 -7.87
CA LYS A 157 20.59 -8.10 -6.71
C LYS A 157 21.66 -8.31 -5.62
N GLY A 158 21.96 -9.56 -5.27
CA GLY A 158 22.97 -9.87 -4.25
C GLY A 158 24.35 -9.33 -4.63
N LYS A 159 24.76 -9.53 -5.88
CA LYS A 159 26.03 -9.03 -6.41
C LYS A 159 26.08 -7.50 -6.41
N LEU A 160 25.03 -6.83 -6.87
CA LEU A 160 24.93 -5.36 -6.88
C LEU A 160 25.05 -4.77 -5.47
N LEU A 161 24.39 -5.40 -4.48
CA LEU A 161 24.51 -5.02 -3.07
C LEU A 161 25.95 -5.19 -2.55
N SER A 162 26.61 -6.31 -2.87
CA SER A 162 28.01 -6.55 -2.50
C SER A 162 28.99 -5.57 -3.14
N MET A 163 28.68 -5.02 -4.32
CA MET A 163 29.46 -3.97 -4.97
C MET A 163 29.18 -2.56 -4.38
N GLY A 164 28.25 -2.46 -3.43
CA GLY A 164 27.92 -1.20 -2.75
C GLY A 164 26.92 -0.33 -3.52
N LEU A 165 26.23 -0.88 -4.53
CA LEU A 165 25.22 -0.18 -5.33
C LEU A 165 23.85 -0.18 -4.63
N THR A 166 23.79 0.32 -3.40
CA THR A 166 22.56 0.39 -2.60
C THR A 166 21.66 1.55 -3.02
N PRO A 167 20.34 1.51 -2.77
CA PRO A 167 19.48 2.67 -2.94
C PRO A 167 20.05 3.90 -2.23
N GLY A 168 20.02 5.06 -2.89
CA GLY A 168 20.68 6.29 -2.47
C GLY A 168 22.13 6.44 -2.95
N THR A 169 22.74 5.42 -3.55
CA THR A 169 24.12 5.53 -4.05
C THR A 169 24.18 6.41 -5.28
N GLU A 170 24.96 7.48 -5.21
CA GLU A 170 25.24 8.36 -6.34
C GLU A 170 26.36 7.78 -7.22
N PHE A 171 26.24 8.01 -8.51
CA PHE A 171 27.20 7.56 -9.52
C PHE A 171 27.30 8.56 -10.67
N THR A 172 28.36 8.44 -11.46
CA THR A 172 28.53 9.17 -12.72
C THR A 172 28.73 8.17 -13.85
N VAL A 173 28.03 8.34 -14.97
CA VAL A 173 28.25 7.50 -16.15
C VAL A 173 29.55 7.91 -16.83
N ILE A 174 30.51 7.00 -16.90
CA ILE A 174 31.82 7.25 -17.51
C ILE A 174 31.83 6.85 -18.97
N ARG A 175 31.22 5.71 -19.28
CA ARG A 175 31.18 5.17 -20.63
C ARG A 175 30.05 4.18 -20.79
N VAL A 176 29.45 4.17 -21.97
CA VAL A 176 28.58 3.07 -22.43
C VAL A 176 29.25 2.46 -23.64
N ALA A 177 29.42 1.14 -23.66
CA ALA A 177 29.99 0.48 -24.84
C ALA A 177 29.09 0.65 -26.08
N PRO A 178 29.63 0.59 -27.31
CA PRO A 178 28.87 0.87 -28.53
C PRO A 178 27.61 0.01 -28.74
N LEU A 179 27.60 -1.21 -28.21
CA LEU A 179 26.47 -2.15 -28.28
C LEU A 179 25.62 -2.15 -26.98
N GLY A 180 25.85 -1.20 -26.08
CA GLY A 180 25.12 -1.07 -24.81
C GLY A 180 25.63 -1.96 -23.67
N ASP A 181 26.73 -2.70 -23.86
CA ASP A 181 27.32 -3.60 -22.85
C ASP A 181 28.86 -3.67 -22.99
N PRO A 182 29.65 -3.47 -21.91
CA PRO A 182 29.24 -3.08 -20.55
C PRO A 182 29.02 -1.56 -20.39
N VAL A 183 28.37 -1.18 -19.30
CA VAL A 183 28.25 0.20 -18.83
C VAL A 183 29.25 0.44 -17.71
N GLU A 184 30.04 1.50 -17.83
CA GLU A 184 31.05 1.89 -16.85
C GLU A 184 30.59 3.12 -16.07
N ILE A 185 30.58 2.99 -14.74
CA ILE A 185 30.16 4.05 -13.82
C ILE A 185 31.25 4.33 -12.79
N ARG A 186 31.29 5.56 -12.30
CA ARG A 186 32.10 5.95 -11.15
C ARG A 186 31.22 6.04 -9.92
N VAL A 187 31.57 5.31 -8.88
CA VAL A 187 30.85 5.24 -7.60
C VAL A 187 31.85 5.39 -6.48
N ARG A 188 31.61 6.28 -5.52
CA ARG A 188 32.48 6.48 -4.33
C ARG A 188 33.99 6.58 -4.68
N GLY A 189 34.30 7.24 -5.80
CA GLY A 189 35.67 7.47 -6.24
C GLY A 189 36.33 6.35 -7.05
N PHE A 190 35.69 5.18 -7.25
CA PHE A 190 36.22 4.08 -8.06
C PHE A 190 35.34 3.77 -9.29
N HIS A 191 35.94 3.11 -10.27
CA HIS A 191 35.26 2.69 -11.50
C HIS A 191 34.65 1.29 -11.32
N LEU A 192 33.41 1.13 -11.74
CA LEU A 192 32.70 -0.14 -11.74
C LEU A 192 32.15 -0.39 -13.14
N SER A 193 32.45 -1.57 -13.69
CA SER A 193 31.91 -2.03 -14.97
C SER A 193 30.78 -3.01 -14.72
N LEU A 194 29.59 -2.67 -15.22
CA LEU A 194 28.37 -3.46 -15.10
C LEU A 194 28.02 -4.05 -16.45
N ARG A 195 27.77 -5.36 -16.48
CA ARG A 195 27.22 -6.00 -17.66
C ARG A 195 25.76 -5.58 -17.87
N LYS A 196 25.26 -5.72 -19.10
CA LYS A 196 23.89 -5.37 -19.49
C LYS A 196 22.85 -5.89 -18.49
N GLN A 197 22.90 -7.17 -18.14
CA GLN A 197 21.94 -7.77 -17.21
C GLN A 197 22.01 -7.17 -15.79
N GLU A 198 23.19 -6.73 -15.36
CA GLU A 198 23.40 -6.09 -14.06
C GLU A 198 22.89 -4.64 -14.08
N ALA A 199 23.22 -3.91 -15.15
CA ALA A 199 22.74 -2.56 -15.41
C ALA A 199 21.20 -2.51 -15.58
N ASP A 200 20.61 -3.50 -16.23
CA ASP A 200 19.16 -3.64 -16.44
C ASP A 200 18.41 -3.98 -15.14
N THR A 201 19.11 -4.54 -14.15
CA THR A 201 18.54 -4.82 -12.82
C THR A 201 18.47 -3.55 -11.96
N LEU A 202 19.29 -2.53 -12.23
CA LEU A 202 19.30 -1.29 -11.46
C LEU A 202 18.20 -0.34 -11.94
N ILE A 203 17.41 0.15 -10.99
CA ILE A 203 16.52 1.27 -11.21
C ILE A 203 17.28 2.51 -10.76
N VAL A 204 17.39 3.51 -11.64
CA VAL A 204 18.14 4.73 -11.38
C VAL A 204 17.33 5.97 -11.77
N GLU A 205 17.70 7.11 -11.19
CA GLU A 205 17.23 8.43 -11.59
C GLU A 205 18.42 9.29 -11.99
N GLU A 206 18.27 10.13 -13.03
CA GLU A 206 19.25 11.18 -13.31
C GLU A 206 19.17 12.23 -12.21
N ILE A 207 20.32 12.70 -11.74
CA ILE A 207 20.41 13.81 -10.80
C ILE A 207 21.21 14.92 -11.46
N ASP A 208 20.72 16.16 -11.35
CA ASP A 208 21.54 17.31 -11.67
C ASP A 208 22.66 17.41 -10.63
N PRO A 209 23.94 17.52 -11.06
CA PRO A 209 25.00 17.80 -10.12
C PRO A 209 24.69 19.15 -9.48
N LYS A 210 24.30 19.13 -8.19
CA LYS A 210 24.14 20.36 -7.41
C LYS A 210 25.48 21.08 -7.42
N SER A 211 25.46 22.26 -8.03
CA SER A 211 26.56 23.22 -8.08
C SER A 211 26.86 23.81 -6.70
#